data_AF-A0A9P9PQL2-F1
#
_entry.id   AF-A0A9P9PQL2-F1
#
_cell.length_a   1.000
_cell.length_b   1.000
_cell.length_c   1.000
_cell.angle_alpha   90.00
_cell.angle_beta   90.00
_cell.angle_gamma   90.00
#
_symmetry.space_group_name_H-M   'P 1'
#
loop_
_entity.id
_entity.type
_entity.pdbx_description
1 polymer ?
#
loop_
_entity_poly.entity_id
_entity_poly.type
_entity_poly.pdbx_seq_one_letter_code
_entity_poly.pdbx_strand_id
1 'polypeptide(L)'
;QPIGKWRCCKCQRGHDIFNFTKGAHPVSILNCVCTHRSCVNCTLDGLIKRFEPMNNVEVVQLSEDGLKQMRFGVFCDACGLSWRAQEVEEELSRKSPLQRISALPRRLKKRGAHPLEKLRYSQSMNNLSHPHSLKYPSPVSKSTLNLRALSNEMEKGHGKQAEFATVKFTGIRCTCGFCTEARSLCFQVVDPPRDFHEATFAKFVAERKVAAFTSTLEDQAKGHGTPMLKLKGGQHVNPLMSNPV
;
A
#
# COMPACT_ATOMS: atom_id res chain seq x y z
N GLN A 1 -11.43 2.90 13.33
CA GLN A 1 -12.56 2.28 12.61
C GLN A 1 -12.12 0.93 12.07
N PRO A 2 -12.98 -0.10 12.06
CA PRO A 2 -12.65 -1.37 11.43
C PRO A 2 -12.48 -1.20 9.91
N ILE A 3 -11.44 -1.80 9.36
CA ILE A 3 -11.14 -1.80 7.92
C ILE A 3 -11.70 -3.05 7.21
N GLY A 4 -12.06 -4.09 7.98
CA GLY A 4 -12.48 -5.35 7.40
C GLY A 4 -12.87 -6.37 8.46
N LYS A 5 -13.08 -7.61 8.02
CA LYS A 5 -13.40 -8.75 8.89
C LYS A 5 -12.50 -9.92 8.55
N TRP A 6 -12.15 -10.68 9.58
CA TRP A 6 -11.50 -11.98 9.43
C TRP A 6 -12.47 -13.08 9.82
N ARG A 7 -12.48 -14.21 9.10
CA ARG A 7 -13.21 -15.43 9.49
C ARG A 7 -12.31 -16.66 9.43
N CYS A 8 -12.40 -17.46 10.48
CA CYS A 8 -11.70 -18.73 10.60
C CYS A 8 -12.33 -19.79 9.69
N CYS A 9 -11.54 -20.45 8.84
CA CYS A 9 -12.06 -21.48 7.93
C CYS A 9 -12.61 -22.74 8.60
N LYS A 10 -12.25 -23.00 9.88
CA LYS A 10 -12.68 -24.20 10.61
C LYS A 10 -14.01 -24.00 11.33
N CYS A 11 -14.14 -22.93 12.11
CA CYS A 11 -15.33 -22.69 12.92
C CYS A 11 -16.23 -21.56 12.40
N GLN A 12 -15.84 -20.90 11.30
CA GLN A 12 -16.56 -19.80 10.64
C GLN A 12 -16.77 -18.54 11.50
N ARG A 13 -16.32 -18.55 12.75
CA ARG A 13 -16.30 -17.37 13.62
C ARG A 13 -15.23 -16.40 13.18
N GLY A 14 -15.46 -15.13 13.47
CA GLY A 14 -14.64 -14.03 13.02
C GLY A 14 -14.79 -12.80 13.88
N HIS A 15 -13.95 -11.81 13.63
CA HIS A 15 -14.02 -10.50 14.28
C HIS A 15 -13.57 -9.42 13.32
N ASP A 16 -13.83 -8.18 13.70
CA ASP A 16 -13.42 -7.01 12.95
C ASP A 16 -11.89 -6.83 13.00
N ILE A 17 -11.34 -6.29 11.91
CA ILE A 17 -9.92 -6.00 11.75
C ILE A 17 -9.72 -4.49 11.76
N PHE A 18 -8.75 -4.03 12.53
CA PHE A 18 -8.39 -2.62 12.64
C PHE A 18 -7.03 -2.35 12.01
N ASN A 19 -6.86 -1.18 11.38
CA ASN A 19 -5.59 -0.71 10.80
C ASN A 19 -4.82 0.16 11.79
N PHE A 20 -3.51 -0.04 11.87
CA PHE A 20 -2.59 0.76 12.64
C PHE A 20 -1.54 1.39 11.72
N THR A 21 -1.49 2.72 11.70
CA THR A 21 -0.59 3.49 10.82
C THR A 21 0.85 3.54 11.34
N LYS A 22 1.10 3.14 12.58
CA LYS A 22 2.40 3.19 13.24
C LYS A 22 2.83 1.81 13.72
N GLY A 23 4.13 1.56 13.68
CA GLY A 23 4.74 0.33 14.19
C GLY A 23 4.79 -0.82 13.20
N ALA A 24 5.28 -1.97 13.69
CA ALA A 24 5.54 -3.16 12.90
C ALA A 24 4.29 -4.00 12.60
N HIS A 25 3.21 -3.81 13.36
CA HIS A 25 1.96 -4.57 13.26
C HIS A 25 0.89 -3.69 12.60
N PRO A 26 0.70 -3.77 11.27
CA PRO A 26 -0.18 -2.85 10.55
C PRO A 26 -1.66 -3.15 10.79
N VAL A 27 -2.03 -4.34 11.28
CA VAL A 27 -3.42 -4.69 11.55
C VAL A 27 -3.58 -5.49 12.85
N SER A 28 -4.80 -5.54 13.40
CA SER A 28 -5.11 -6.29 14.62
C SER A 28 -4.78 -7.79 14.50
N ILE A 29 -4.43 -8.39 15.64
CA ILE A 29 -4.19 -9.82 15.78
C ILE A 29 -5.39 -10.65 15.32
N LEU A 30 -5.14 -11.77 14.65
CA LEU A 30 -6.17 -12.75 14.30
C LEU A 30 -6.27 -13.79 15.41
N ASN A 31 -7.35 -13.76 16.18
CA ASN A 31 -7.53 -14.68 17.28
C ASN A 31 -8.85 -15.44 17.18
N CYS A 32 -8.76 -16.77 17.09
CA CYS A 32 -9.93 -17.62 17.14
C CYS A 32 -10.17 -18.17 18.54
N VAL A 33 -11.44 -18.46 18.83
CA VAL A 33 -11.85 -19.24 20.02
C VAL A 33 -11.49 -20.73 19.86
N CYS A 34 -11.37 -21.22 18.62
CA CYS A 34 -10.90 -22.59 18.39
C CYS A 34 -9.36 -22.64 18.35
N THR A 35 -8.80 -23.84 18.22
CA THR A 35 -7.33 -24.06 18.15
C THR A 35 -6.68 -23.54 16.87
N HIS A 36 -7.47 -23.04 15.92
CA HIS A 36 -6.98 -22.47 14.67
C HIS A 36 -6.57 -21.00 14.86
N ARG A 37 -5.40 -20.62 14.35
CA ARG A 37 -4.81 -19.28 14.58
C ARG A 37 -5.03 -18.38 13.37
N SER A 38 -4.25 -18.58 12.33
CA SER A 38 -4.46 -18.02 11.00
C SER A 38 -3.84 -18.96 10.00
N CYS A 39 -4.51 -19.19 8.89
CA CYS A 39 -3.91 -19.89 7.76
C CYS A 39 -4.40 -19.28 6.47
N VAL A 40 -3.76 -19.72 5.39
CA VAL A 40 -4.10 -19.37 4.02
C VAL A 40 -5.59 -19.50 3.71
N ASN A 41 -6.29 -20.51 4.26
CA ASN A 41 -7.71 -20.75 3.98
C ASN A 41 -8.67 -19.84 4.76
N CYS A 42 -8.20 -19.04 5.72
CA CYS A 42 -9.06 -18.07 6.39
C CYS A 42 -9.50 -16.95 5.43
N THR A 43 -10.67 -16.39 5.70
CA THR A 43 -11.25 -15.34 4.85
C THR A 43 -10.93 -13.96 5.41
N LEU A 44 -10.58 -13.03 4.52
CA LEU A 44 -10.41 -11.61 4.80
C LEU A 44 -11.36 -10.83 3.90
N ASP A 45 -12.17 -9.96 4.49
CA ASP A 45 -13.18 -9.16 3.81
C ASP A 45 -12.96 -7.65 4.07
N GLY A 46 -13.42 -6.79 3.15
CA GLY A 46 -13.41 -5.34 3.29
C GLY A 46 -12.21 -4.67 2.60
N LEU A 47 -11.61 -3.69 3.27
CA LEU A 47 -10.42 -2.96 2.82
C LEU A 47 -9.11 -3.72 3.13
N ILE A 48 -9.21 -5.01 3.41
CA ILE A 48 -8.08 -5.92 3.56
C ILE A 48 -8.37 -7.16 2.74
N LYS A 49 -7.42 -7.51 1.88
CA LYS A 49 -7.54 -8.64 0.95
C LYS A 49 -6.37 -9.58 1.14
N ARG A 50 -6.62 -10.87 0.90
CA ARG A 50 -5.55 -11.86 0.80
C ARG A 50 -4.62 -11.48 -0.36
N PHE A 51 -3.33 -11.57 -0.10
CA PHE A 51 -2.28 -11.40 -1.09
C PHE A 51 -1.51 -12.71 -1.21
N GLU A 52 -1.17 -13.11 -2.44
CA GLU A 52 -0.39 -14.32 -2.70
C GLU A 52 0.91 -13.93 -3.40
N PRO A 53 2.03 -13.84 -2.65
CA PRO A 53 3.33 -13.58 -3.26
C PRO A 53 3.66 -14.71 -4.23
N MET A 54 4.02 -14.36 -5.48
CA MET A 54 4.47 -15.37 -6.45
C MET A 54 5.89 -15.83 -6.13
N ASN A 55 6.71 -14.94 -5.57
CA ASN A 55 8.09 -15.21 -5.20
C ASN A 55 8.34 -14.88 -3.72
N ASN A 56 9.47 -15.34 -3.19
CA ASN A 56 9.91 -14.97 -1.83
C ASN A 56 10.14 -13.46 -1.67
N VAL A 57 10.47 -12.79 -2.77
CA VAL A 57 10.72 -11.35 -2.85
C VAL A 57 9.82 -10.77 -3.93
N GLU A 58 9.01 -9.78 -3.57
CA GLU A 58 7.98 -9.21 -4.41
C GLU A 58 8.15 -7.68 -4.50
N VAL A 59 7.86 -7.09 -5.66
CA VAL A 59 7.84 -5.63 -5.82
C VAL A 59 6.42 -5.15 -5.55
N VAL A 60 6.27 -4.31 -4.54
CA VAL A 60 4.97 -3.79 -4.11
C VAL A 60 4.92 -2.27 -4.22
N GLN A 61 3.73 -1.74 -4.48
CA GLN A 61 3.46 -0.30 -4.47
C GLN A 61 3.36 0.19 -3.02
N LEU A 62 4.07 1.28 -2.73
CA LEU A 62 3.90 2.07 -1.52
C LEU A 62 2.69 3.00 -1.67
N SER A 63 2.11 3.42 -0.55
CA SER A 63 1.00 4.38 -0.59
C SER A 63 1.43 5.68 -1.28
N GLU A 64 0.53 6.26 -2.06
CA GLU A 64 0.73 7.58 -2.69
C GLU A 64 0.70 8.73 -1.67
N ASP A 65 0.22 8.47 -0.44
CA ASP A 65 0.27 9.42 0.67
C ASP A 65 1.72 9.85 0.94
N GLY A 66 1.93 11.10 1.37
CA GLY A 66 3.26 11.64 1.68
C GLY A 66 4.08 10.85 2.73
N LEU A 67 3.46 9.86 3.39
CA LEU A 67 4.08 8.94 4.33
C LEU A 67 4.64 7.65 3.69
N LYS A 68 4.33 7.36 2.41
CA LYS A 68 4.85 6.23 1.62
C LYS A 68 4.81 4.90 2.38
N GLN A 69 3.70 4.62 3.05
CA GLN A 69 3.55 3.45 3.90
C GLN A 69 3.37 2.18 3.08
N MET A 70 4.08 1.13 3.47
CA MET A 70 3.95 -0.20 2.87
C MET A 70 2.67 -0.89 3.35
N ARG A 71 1.68 -1.07 2.47
CA ARG A 71 0.35 -1.61 2.83
C ARG A 71 0.27 -3.14 2.86
N PHE A 72 1.41 -3.81 2.75
CA PHE A 72 1.51 -5.25 2.65
C PHE A 72 2.03 -5.86 3.95
N GLY A 73 1.55 -7.05 4.28
CA GLY A 73 1.98 -7.75 5.47
C GLY A 73 1.63 -9.24 5.46
N VAL A 74 1.96 -9.89 6.56
CA VAL A 74 1.80 -11.32 6.78
C VAL A 74 1.35 -11.58 8.21
N PHE A 75 0.49 -12.56 8.43
CA PHE A 75 0.11 -13.01 9.77
C PHE A 75 1.00 -14.16 10.22
N CYS A 76 1.41 -14.13 11.49
CA CYS A 76 2.10 -15.23 12.13
C CYS A 76 1.16 -16.43 12.31
N ASP A 77 1.50 -17.58 11.74
CA ASP A 77 0.64 -18.78 11.79
C ASP A 77 0.45 -19.35 13.20
N ALA A 78 1.34 -19.02 14.15
CA ALA A 78 1.27 -19.51 15.53
C ALA A 78 0.41 -18.65 16.46
N CYS A 79 0.49 -17.32 16.35
CA CYS A 79 -0.19 -16.40 17.28
C CYS A 79 -1.17 -15.43 16.61
N GLY A 80 -1.20 -15.38 15.27
CA GLY A 80 -2.07 -14.49 14.52
C GLY A 80 -1.64 -13.02 14.51
N LEU A 81 -0.49 -12.66 15.09
CA LEU A 81 0.04 -11.29 15.02
C LEU A 81 0.38 -10.93 13.57
N SER A 82 -0.02 -9.74 13.16
CA SER A 82 0.33 -9.22 11.84
C SER A 82 1.72 -8.62 11.84
N TRP A 83 2.47 -8.75 10.75
CA TRP A 83 3.74 -8.08 10.54
C TRP A 83 3.71 -7.37 9.20
N ARG A 84 4.23 -6.14 9.16
CA ARG A 84 4.48 -5.45 7.90
C ARG A 84 5.52 -6.23 7.11
N ALA A 85 5.35 -6.29 5.79
CA ALA A 85 6.36 -6.90 4.94
C ALA A 85 7.71 -6.18 5.14
N GLN A 86 8.80 -6.92 5.01
CA GLN A 86 10.13 -6.35 5.27
C GLN A 86 10.76 -5.93 3.95
N GLU A 87 11.18 -4.67 3.86
CA GLU A 87 11.96 -4.21 2.72
C GLU A 87 13.27 -4.98 2.62
N VAL A 88 13.57 -5.47 1.43
CA VAL A 88 14.86 -6.07 1.12
C VAL A 88 15.71 -4.93 0.58
N GLU A 89 16.61 -4.41 1.43
CA GLU A 89 17.69 -3.58 0.92
C GLU A 89 18.45 -4.42 -0.11
N GLU A 90 18.44 -3.95 -1.37
CA GLU A 90 19.42 -4.39 -2.34
C GLU A 90 20.77 -3.97 -1.74
N GLU A 91 21.46 -4.90 -1.06
CA GLU A 91 22.90 -4.81 -0.91
C GLU A 91 23.40 -4.64 -2.34
N LEU A 92 23.71 -3.39 -2.71
CA LEU A 92 24.42 -3.05 -3.92
C LEU A 92 25.70 -3.85 -3.83
N SER A 93 25.65 -5.06 -4.38
CA SER A 93 26.75 -6.02 -4.38
C SER A 93 27.95 -5.20 -4.78
N ARG A 94 28.94 -5.09 -3.86
CA ARG A 94 30.22 -4.43 -4.12
C ARG A 94 30.64 -4.86 -5.52
N LYS A 95 30.46 -3.98 -6.50
CA LYS A 95 30.56 -4.33 -7.91
C LYS A 95 31.93 -4.95 -8.09
N SER A 96 32.00 -6.23 -8.41
CA SER A 96 33.28 -6.87 -8.68
C SER A 96 33.92 -6.11 -9.86
N PRO A 97 35.25 -5.94 -9.89
CA PRO A 97 35.94 -5.14 -10.92
C PRO A 97 35.58 -5.55 -12.35
N LEU A 98 35.13 -6.80 -12.55
CA LEU A 98 34.71 -7.36 -13.83
C LEU A 98 33.43 -6.73 -14.41
N GLN A 99 32.56 -6.11 -13.60
CA GLN A 99 31.35 -5.43 -14.08
C GLN A 99 31.60 -3.97 -14.52
N ARG A 100 32.82 -3.43 -14.38
CA ARG A 100 33.18 -2.10 -14.91
C ARG A 100 33.50 -2.08 -16.40
N ILE A 101 33.72 -3.23 -17.02
CA ILE A 101 34.20 -3.31 -18.42
C ILE A 101 33.05 -3.10 -19.44
N SER A 102 31.78 -3.20 -19.03
CA SER A 102 30.64 -2.99 -19.93
C SER A 102 30.19 -1.53 -20.06
N ALA A 103 30.86 -0.58 -19.40
CA ALA A 103 30.53 0.85 -19.43
C ALA A 103 31.59 1.69 -20.17
N LEU A 104 32.16 1.16 -21.26
CA LEU A 104 32.97 1.98 -22.18
C LEU A 104 32.06 2.77 -23.12
N PRO A 105 32.22 4.11 -23.23
CA PRO A 105 31.43 4.93 -24.15
C PRO A 105 31.64 4.50 -25.60
N ARG A 106 30.56 4.35 -26.37
CA ARG A 106 30.56 4.15 -27.83
C ARG A 106 31.06 5.40 -28.57
N ARG A 107 32.32 5.79 -28.41
CA ARG A 107 32.97 6.86 -29.19
C ARG A 107 34.32 6.43 -29.74
N LEU A 108 34.36 5.29 -30.44
CA LEU A 108 35.45 4.96 -31.38
C LEU A 108 34.89 4.21 -32.59
N LYS A 109 34.09 4.89 -33.42
CA LYS A 109 33.90 4.50 -34.84
C LYS A 109 34.72 5.44 -35.71
N LYS A 110 36.01 5.17 -35.84
CA LYS A 110 36.88 5.63 -36.93
C LYS A 110 38.13 4.77 -36.94
N ARG A 111 38.09 3.66 -37.68
CA ARG A 111 39.18 3.06 -38.48
C ARG A 111 38.81 1.63 -38.90
N GLY A 112 38.80 1.40 -40.21
CA GLY A 112 39.20 0.15 -40.88
C GLY A 112 38.35 -1.10 -40.65
N ALA A 113 37.84 -1.67 -41.75
CA ALA A 113 37.31 -3.03 -41.77
C ALA A 113 38.36 -4.03 -41.26
N HIS A 114 38.01 -4.83 -40.24
CA HIS A 114 38.82 -5.96 -39.80
C HIS A 114 38.24 -7.27 -40.39
N PRO A 115 39.05 -8.10 -41.08
CA PRO A 115 38.57 -9.20 -41.91
C PRO A 115 38.30 -10.50 -41.12
N LEU A 116 37.63 -10.44 -39.97
CA LEU A 116 37.25 -11.62 -39.19
C LEU A 116 35.79 -11.60 -38.68
N GLU A 117 34.93 -10.78 -39.30
CA GLU A 117 33.49 -10.66 -39.00
C GLU A 117 32.65 -11.86 -39.50
N LYS A 118 33.23 -13.07 -39.50
CA LYS A 118 32.54 -14.32 -39.82
C LYS A 118 33.01 -15.46 -38.91
N LEU A 119 32.89 -15.28 -37.60
CA LEU A 119 32.84 -16.42 -36.68
C LEU A 119 31.41 -16.56 -36.18
N ARG A 120 30.70 -17.55 -36.74
CA ARG A 120 29.41 -18.02 -36.24
C ARG A 120 29.56 -18.36 -34.76
N TYR A 121 28.75 -17.72 -33.91
CA TYR A 121 28.67 -18.06 -32.49
C TYR A 121 28.01 -19.44 -32.37
N SER A 122 28.80 -20.50 -32.24
CA SER A 122 28.28 -21.83 -31.91
C SER A 122 27.89 -21.82 -30.42
N GLN A 123 26.58 -21.81 -30.15
CA GLN A 123 26.06 -22.08 -28.81
C GLN A 123 26.08 -23.59 -28.58
N SER A 124 27.16 -24.08 -27.96
CA SER A 124 27.20 -25.42 -27.39
C SER A 124 26.61 -25.35 -25.97
N MET A 125 25.38 -25.84 -25.83
CA MET A 125 24.81 -26.27 -24.56
C MET A 125 25.65 -27.45 -24.06
N ASN A 126 26.34 -27.31 -22.92
CA ASN A 126 26.70 -28.42 -22.03
C ASN A 126 27.27 -27.87 -20.72
N ASN A 127 26.54 -28.11 -19.62
CA ASN A 127 27.09 -28.61 -18.36
C ASN A 127 25.96 -28.81 -17.35
N LEU A 128 25.45 -30.05 -17.29
CA LEU A 128 24.59 -30.55 -16.22
C LEU A 128 25.34 -31.66 -15.48
N SER A 129 26.06 -31.30 -14.42
CA SER A 129 26.59 -32.20 -13.38
C SER A 129 27.38 -31.37 -12.35
N HIS A 130 26.85 -31.04 -11.17
CA HIS A 130 26.88 -31.78 -9.88
C HIS A 130 27.61 -30.91 -8.80
N PRO A 131 27.59 -31.21 -7.48
CA PRO A 131 26.48 -31.16 -6.51
C PRO A 131 26.76 -30.20 -5.32
N HIS A 132 25.73 -29.96 -4.48
CA HIS A 132 25.74 -29.40 -3.11
C HIS A 132 26.84 -28.39 -2.67
N SER A 133 26.44 -27.11 -2.57
CA SER A 133 26.91 -26.23 -1.49
C SER A 133 25.80 -25.28 -1.05
N LEU A 134 25.40 -25.40 0.21
CA LEU A 134 24.43 -24.57 0.90
C LEU A 134 24.99 -23.16 1.07
N LYS A 135 24.50 -22.20 0.26
CA LYS A 135 24.40 -20.74 0.46
C LYS A 135 24.28 -20.07 -0.91
N TYR A 136 23.10 -20.14 -1.52
CA TYR A 136 22.82 -19.39 -2.74
C TYR A 136 22.43 -17.94 -2.38
N PRO A 137 23.15 -16.91 -2.86
CA PRO A 137 22.54 -15.60 -3.04
C PRO A 137 21.44 -15.76 -4.09
N SER A 138 20.20 -15.47 -3.69
CA SER A 138 19.04 -15.54 -4.58
C SER A 138 19.31 -14.67 -5.81
N PRO A 139 19.14 -15.18 -7.05
CA PRO A 139 19.31 -14.36 -8.23
C PRO A 139 18.21 -13.30 -8.24
N VAL A 140 18.55 -12.06 -7.86
CA VAL A 140 17.68 -10.91 -8.06
C VAL A 140 17.39 -10.85 -9.56
N SER A 141 16.12 -11.06 -9.90
CA SER A 141 15.69 -11.16 -11.29
C SER A 141 15.99 -9.85 -12.02
N LYS A 142 16.70 -9.90 -13.16
CA LYS A 142 17.03 -8.72 -14.01
C LYS A 142 15.81 -7.85 -14.37
N SER A 143 14.61 -8.38 -14.18
CA SER A 143 13.32 -7.72 -14.34
C SER A 143 13.10 -6.54 -13.37
N THR A 144 13.58 -6.61 -12.11
CA THR A 144 13.30 -5.57 -11.11
C THR A 144 14.03 -4.25 -11.39
N LEU A 145 15.27 -4.33 -11.86
CA LEU A 145 16.07 -3.17 -12.25
C LEU A 145 15.48 -2.46 -13.49
N ASN A 146 14.85 -3.21 -14.39
CA ASN A 146 14.17 -2.63 -15.56
C ASN A 146 12.91 -1.86 -15.16
N LEU A 147 12.15 -2.30 -14.15
CA LEU A 147 10.94 -1.60 -13.70
C LEU A 147 11.26 -0.24 -13.07
N ARG A 148 12.34 -0.15 -12.28
CA ARG A 148 12.80 1.12 -11.70
C ARG A 148 13.27 2.10 -12.78
N ALA A 149 13.96 1.60 -13.82
CA ALA A 149 14.39 2.42 -14.96
C ALA A 149 13.19 2.91 -15.80
N LEU A 150 12.20 2.05 -16.06
CA LEU A 150 10.97 2.40 -16.77
C LEU A 150 10.14 3.45 -16.00
N SER A 151 10.06 3.33 -14.68
CA SER A 151 9.33 4.30 -13.84
C SER A 151 9.92 5.71 -13.98
N ASN A 152 11.26 5.83 -13.93
CA ASN A 152 11.96 7.12 -14.10
C ASN A 152 11.75 7.75 -15.49
N GLU A 153 11.62 6.95 -16.55
CA GLU A 153 11.33 7.44 -17.90
C GLU A 153 9.88 7.92 -18.04
N MET A 154 8.93 7.21 -17.42
CA MET A 154 7.51 7.56 -17.46
C MET A 154 7.18 8.80 -16.62
N GLU A 155 7.89 9.07 -15.52
CA GLU A 155 7.71 10.29 -14.72
C GLU A 155 7.92 11.57 -15.53
N LYS A 156 8.84 11.54 -16.51
CA LYS A 156 9.11 12.70 -17.38
C LYS A 156 7.96 13.02 -18.34
N GLY A 157 7.08 12.06 -18.62
CA GLY A 157 5.94 12.22 -19.53
C GLY A 157 4.58 12.33 -18.85
N HIS A 158 4.40 11.74 -17.66
CA HIS A 158 3.07 11.48 -17.09
C HIS A 158 2.88 11.86 -15.62
N GLY A 159 3.84 12.55 -15.00
CA GLY A 159 3.78 12.93 -13.58
C GLY A 159 4.33 11.84 -12.64
N LYS A 160 4.37 12.14 -11.33
CA LYS A 160 4.94 11.25 -10.30
C LYS A 160 4.18 9.93 -10.23
N GLN A 161 4.87 8.81 -10.36
CA GLN A 161 4.28 7.48 -10.18
C GLN A 161 4.33 7.05 -8.71
N ALA A 162 3.48 6.09 -8.33
CA ALA A 162 3.54 5.47 -7.02
C ALA A 162 4.93 4.84 -6.79
N GLU A 163 5.55 5.10 -5.64
CA GLU A 163 6.86 4.53 -5.33
C GLU A 163 6.75 3.02 -5.09
N PHE A 164 7.78 2.28 -5.49
CA PHE A 164 7.83 0.83 -5.35
C PHE A 164 8.92 0.41 -4.36
N ALA A 165 8.63 -0.62 -3.57
CA ALA A 165 9.59 -1.27 -2.68
C ALA A 165 9.68 -2.76 -2.99
N THR A 166 10.89 -3.30 -2.88
CA THR A 166 11.14 -4.74 -2.97
C THR A 166 11.04 -5.33 -1.57
N VAL A 167 10.11 -6.25 -1.33
CA VAL A 167 9.76 -6.72 0.01
C VAL A 167 9.75 -8.24 0.09
N LYS A 168 9.92 -8.77 1.30
CA LYS A 168 9.72 -10.19 1.61
C LYS A 168 8.65 -10.38 2.67
N PHE A 169 7.96 -11.51 2.58
CA PHE A 169 6.90 -11.93 3.51
C PHE A 169 7.33 -13.10 4.40
N THR A 170 8.41 -13.79 4.02
CA THR A 170 8.91 -14.99 4.69
C THR A 170 10.14 -14.69 5.55
N GLY A 171 10.39 -15.54 6.55
CA GLY A 171 11.51 -15.41 7.47
C GLY A 171 11.39 -14.25 8.46
N ILE A 172 10.20 -13.65 8.61
CA ILE A 172 9.96 -12.60 9.61
C ILE A 172 9.75 -13.28 10.96
N ARG A 173 10.65 -13.01 11.92
CA ARG A 173 10.60 -13.60 13.25
C ARG A 173 9.56 -12.89 14.12
N CYS A 174 8.50 -13.60 14.48
CA CYS A 174 7.49 -13.10 15.38
C CYS A 174 7.99 -13.09 16.84
N THR A 175 7.39 -12.22 17.66
CA THR A 175 7.64 -12.16 19.11
C THR A 175 7.30 -13.45 19.86
N CYS A 176 6.42 -14.30 19.32
CA CYS A 176 6.14 -15.63 19.86
C CYS A 176 7.22 -16.68 19.52
N GLY A 177 8.26 -16.31 18.77
CA GLY A 177 9.36 -17.18 18.35
C GLY A 177 9.17 -17.86 17.00
N PHE A 178 7.96 -17.89 16.44
CA PHE A 178 7.67 -18.49 15.13
C PHE A 178 8.11 -17.58 13.98
N CYS A 179 8.55 -18.17 12.87
CA CYS A 179 8.93 -17.43 11.65
C CYS A 179 7.87 -17.58 10.58
N THR A 180 7.59 -16.52 9.82
CA THR A 180 6.64 -16.60 8.70
C THR A 180 7.21 -17.44 7.56
N GLU A 181 6.34 -18.23 6.92
CA GLU A 181 6.67 -19.14 5.83
C GLU A 181 5.95 -18.74 4.54
N ALA A 182 6.27 -19.41 3.42
CA ALA A 182 5.63 -19.14 2.13
C ALA A 182 4.11 -19.42 2.14
N ARG A 183 3.62 -20.23 3.08
CA ARG A 183 2.19 -20.55 3.25
C ARG A 183 1.48 -19.69 4.29
N SER A 184 2.19 -18.76 4.92
CA SER A 184 1.59 -17.85 5.88
C SER A 184 0.57 -16.94 5.18
N LEU A 185 -0.51 -16.59 5.89
CA LEU A 185 -1.55 -15.73 5.33
C LEU A 185 -1.00 -14.32 5.11
N CYS A 186 -0.76 -13.96 3.85
CA CYS A 186 -0.34 -12.63 3.45
C CYS A 186 -1.55 -11.76 3.08
N PHE A 187 -1.42 -10.45 3.25
CA PHE A 187 -2.50 -9.50 3.00
C PHE A 187 -2.00 -8.18 2.43
N GLN A 188 -2.93 -7.47 1.80
CA GLN A 188 -2.82 -6.09 1.36
C GLN A 188 -3.95 -5.28 1.98
N VAL A 189 -3.63 -4.14 2.58
CA VAL A 189 -4.61 -3.11 2.95
C VAL A 189 -4.84 -2.23 1.74
N VAL A 190 -6.09 -2.11 1.31
CA VAL A 190 -6.50 -1.35 0.13
C VAL A 190 -7.09 -0.03 0.60
N ASP A 191 -6.77 1.07 -0.09
CA ASP A 191 -7.43 2.33 0.20
C ASP A 191 -8.91 2.27 -0.24
N PRO A 192 -9.82 2.88 0.54
CA PRO A 192 -11.19 3.01 0.10
C PRO A 192 -11.23 3.78 -1.24
N PRO A 193 -12.11 3.40 -2.19
CA PRO A 193 -12.28 4.14 -3.43
C PRO A 193 -12.50 5.64 -3.16
N ARG A 194 -12.01 6.53 -4.04
CA ARG A 194 -12.16 7.99 -3.86
C ARG A 194 -13.63 8.40 -3.69
N ASP A 195 -14.54 7.72 -4.38
CA ASP A 195 -15.99 7.92 -4.28
C ASP A 195 -16.54 7.57 -2.89
N PHE A 196 -15.86 6.69 -2.14
CA PHE A 196 -16.22 6.35 -0.77
C PHE A 196 -15.92 7.50 0.19
N HIS A 197 -14.88 8.29 -0.07
CA HIS A 197 -14.61 9.53 0.66
C HIS A 197 -15.65 10.59 0.36
N GLU A 198 -16.12 10.72 -0.88
CA GLU A 198 -17.23 11.60 -1.23
C GLU A 198 -18.53 11.15 -0.57
N ALA A 199 -18.84 9.85 -0.56
CA ALA A 199 -20.03 9.32 0.09
C ALA A 199 -19.97 9.42 1.63
N THR A 200 -18.82 9.18 2.25
CA THR A 200 -18.65 9.37 3.70
C THR A 200 -18.60 10.84 4.07
N PHE A 201 -18.00 11.71 3.27
CA PHE A 201 -18.08 13.16 3.45
C PHE A 201 -19.51 13.65 3.29
N ALA A 202 -20.24 13.23 2.25
CA ALA A 202 -21.65 13.54 2.06
C ALA A 202 -22.49 13.03 3.23
N LYS A 203 -22.20 11.83 3.73
CA LYS A 203 -22.85 11.29 4.93
C LYS A 203 -22.50 12.08 6.19
N PHE A 204 -21.25 12.51 6.36
CA PHE A 204 -20.82 13.35 7.49
C PHE A 204 -21.38 14.78 7.40
N VAL A 205 -21.56 15.30 6.19
CA VAL A 205 -22.22 16.58 5.88
C VAL A 205 -23.74 16.47 6.02
N ALA A 206 -24.33 15.30 5.80
CA ALA A 206 -25.75 15.05 6.05
C ALA A 206 -26.05 14.75 7.54
N GLU A 207 -25.13 14.08 8.25
CA GLU A 207 -25.20 13.78 9.68
C GLU A 207 -24.80 14.98 10.55
N ARG A 208 -23.89 15.84 10.07
CA ARG A 208 -23.97 17.26 10.40
C ARG A 208 -25.32 17.70 9.87
N LYS A 209 -26.34 17.66 10.71
CA LYS A 209 -27.35 18.71 10.70
C LYS A 209 -26.57 20.02 10.81
N VAL A 210 -26.09 20.53 9.69
CA VAL A 210 -26.02 21.96 9.45
C VAL A 210 -27.47 22.32 9.70
N ALA A 211 -27.73 22.80 10.92
CA ALA A 211 -28.88 23.65 11.15
C ALA A 211 -28.85 24.56 9.93
N ALA A 212 -29.83 24.36 9.04
CA ALA A 212 -29.93 25.18 7.86
C ALA A 212 -29.74 26.61 8.36
N PHE A 213 -28.99 27.42 7.60
CA PHE A 213 -28.83 28.86 7.86
C PHE A 213 -30.22 29.51 7.73
N THR A 214 -31.09 29.18 8.66
CA THR A 214 -32.50 29.44 8.74
C THR A 214 -32.71 29.88 10.16
N SER A 215 -33.40 31.00 10.30
CA SER A 215 -33.71 31.61 11.57
C SER A 215 -34.24 30.58 12.55
N THR A 216 -33.59 30.49 13.72
CA THR A 216 -34.11 29.69 14.83
C THR A 216 -35.47 30.25 15.28
N LEU A 217 -36.26 29.46 16.00
CA LEU A 217 -37.55 29.94 16.52
C LEU A 217 -37.40 31.18 17.42
N GLU A 218 -36.27 31.29 18.13
CA GLU A 218 -35.94 32.50 18.90
C GLU A 218 -35.62 33.69 17.99
N ASP A 219 -34.94 33.48 16.87
CA ASP A 219 -34.65 34.54 15.89
C ASP A 219 -35.92 35.01 15.19
N GLN A 220 -36.83 34.08 14.86
CA GLN A 220 -38.15 34.42 14.32
C GLN A 220 -38.98 35.22 15.33
N ALA A 221 -38.94 34.87 16.62
CA ALA A 221 -39.60 35.64 17.68
C ALA A 221 -38.98 37.04 17.85
N LYS A 222 -37.68 37.20 17.56
CA LYS A 222 -36.97 38.49 17.52
C LYS A 222 -37.16 39.24 16.20
N GLY A 223 -37.95 38.72 15.26
CA GLY A 223 -38.31 39.39 14.00
C GLY A 223 -37.39 39.11 12.82
N HIS A 224 -36.52 38.10 12.88
CA HIS A 224 -35.68 37.69 11.77
C HIS A 224 -36.53 37.28 10.54
N GLY A 225 -36.31 37.94 9.39
CA GLY A 225 -37.09 37.74 8.16
C GLY A 225 -38.40 38.55 8.09
N THR A 226 -38.70 39.40 9.08
CA THR A 226 -39.85 40.32 9.02
C THR A 226 -39.40 41.75 8.68
N PRO A 227 -40.20 42.51 7.91
CA PRO A 227 -39.82 43.88 7.50
C PRO A 227 -39.83 44.89 8.66
N MET A 228 -40.49 44.56 9.78
CA MET A 228 -40.70 45.46 10.92
C MET A 228 -40.41 44.74 12.24
N LEU A 229 -39.50 45.29 13.04
CA LEU A 229 -39.17 44.80 14.39
C LEU A 229 -40.07 45.48 15.44
N LYS A 230 -40.65 44.70 16.35
CA LYS A 230 -41.40 45.21 17.51
C LYS A 230 -40.45 45.35 18.71
N LEU A 231 -40.13 46.57 19.10
CA LEU A 231 -39.37 46.89 20.30
C LEU A 231 -40.31 47.42 21.40
N LYS A 232 -39.86 47.40 22.66
CA LYS A 232 -40.66 47.86 23.82
C LYS A 232 -41.15 49.33 23.72
N GLY A 233 -40.63 50.11 22.76
CA GLY A 233 -41.01 51.51 22.51
C GLY A 233 -41.66 51.81 21.16
N GLY A 234 -41.96 50.80 20.31
CA GLY A 234 -42.56 51.03 18.99
C GLY A 234 -42.14 50.02 17.92
N GLN A 235 -42.63 50.22 16.69
CA GLN A 235 -42.24 49.43 15.52
C GLN A 235 -41.21 50.19 14.67
N HIS A 236 -40.14 49.49 14.26
CA HIS A 236 -39.09 50.05 13.40
C HIS A 236 -38.79 49.14 12.22
N VAL A 237 -38.33 49.72 11.10
CA VAL A 237 -37.90 48.97 9.91
C VAL A 237 -36.70 48.09 10.28
N ASN A 238 -36.71 46.84 9.82
CA ASN A 238 -35.67 45.88 10.13
C ASN A 238 -34.37 46.18 9.35
N PRO A 239 -33.27 46.58 10.01
CA PRO A 239 -32.02 46.92 9.34
C PRO A 239 -31.30 45.70 8.74
N LEU A 240 -31.70 44.46 9.07
CA LEU A 240 -31.14 43.24 8.51
C LEU A 240 -31.66 42.94 7.09
N MET A 241 -32.65 43.68 6.59
CA MET A 241 -33.21 43.51 5.24
C MET A 241 -32.47 44.34 4.18
N SER A 242 -31.69 45.34 4.56
CA SER A 242 -30.97 46.21 3.61
C SER A 242 -29.57 45.68 3.25
N ASN A 243 -29.04 44.71 4.00
CA ASN A 243 -27.81 43.99 3.68
C ASN A 243 -27.95 42.52 4.09
N PRO A 244 -28.32 41.62 3.16
CA PRO A 244 -28.33 40.19 3.44
C PRO A 244 -26.89 39.69 3.67
N VAL A 245 -26.69 38.87 4.71
CA VAL A 245 -25.43 38.17 5.02
C VAL A 245 -25.36 36.86 4.24
#